data_AF-A0A928CQU8-F1
#
_entry.id   AF-A0A928CQU8-F1
#
_cell.length_a   1.000
_cell.length_b   1.000
_cell.length_c   1.000
_cell.angle_alpha   90.00
_cell.angle_beta   90.00
_cell.angle_gamma   90.00
#
_symmetry.space_group_name_H-M   'P 1'
#
loop_
_entity.id
_entity.type
_entity.pdbx_description
1 polymer ?
#
loop_
_entity_poly.entity_id
_entity_poly.type
_entity_poly.pdbx_seq_one_letter_code
_entity_poly.pdbx_strand_id
1 'polypeptide(L)'
;MKILFDHDVFTYQEIGGIARCFSELIGQMEKRVPGSCRMGFKFTNTLYLYELGLAERFGLCHYPFGNHLWAKQLFFRINRFLFHQAVRRNDFDLLHLTFYPAPEIREMTAKPIAVTVHDMTPEIYPELFPDAGKWIAAKKFWCHHADLIFTDSAHTKMDLLRIFPDIPPEKVHRVYISGGFTSELNAELEVPESYLLYVGGRQNYKNFLPMLSALIPVFHEYENLHLICAGGGIFTEKEKEVIRNAGLTERIIQKNLNEAALAQLYKQAAALIYPSLYEGFGIPILEAFSCGLPVLLSDRSCFPEIAGNAALYFDPENAGSIEGAVRRILAEPELRQELVRRGDLRLKDFSWEKSALELMEIYRQYI
;
A
#
# COMPACT_ATOMS: atom_id res chain seq x y z
N MET A 1 -3.96 19.28 20.72
CA MET A 1 -3.65 18.54 19.49
C MET A 1 -4.93 18.19 18.76
N LYS A 2 -5.30 19.04 17.80
CA LYS A 2 -6.37 18.85 16.82
C LYS A 2 -5.73 18.73 15.44
N ILE A 3 -5.75 17.55 14.84
CA ILE A 3 -5.20 17.27 13.52
C ILE A 3 -6.34 17.30 12.50
N LEU A 4 -6.26 18.21 11.53
CA LEU A 4 -7.18 18.25 10.40
C LEU A 4 -6.65 17.38 9.26
N PHE A 5 -7.46 16.43 8.78
CA PHE A 5 -7.17 15.66 7.57
C PHE A 5 -7.93 16.24 6.39
N ASP A 6 -7.29 16.30 5.22
CA ASP A 6 -7.93 16.66 3.97
C ASP A 6 -8.81 15.52 3.43
N HIS A 7 -9.30 15.66 2.19
CA HIS A 7 -10.34 14.79 1.65
C HIS A 7 -9.89 13.95 0.44
N ASP A 8 -8.68 14.16 -0.08
CA ASP A 8 -8.31 13.72 -1.42
C ASP A 8 -8.42 12.20 -1.56
N VAL A 9 -7.80 11.45 -0.65
CA VAL A 9 -7.83 9.98 -0.70
C VAL A 9 -9.22 9.44 -0.36
N PHE A 10 -9.90 10.08 0.60
CA PHE A 10 -11.21 9.64 1.09
C PHE A 10 -12.36 9.92 0.13
N THR A 11 -12.17 10.86 -0.79
CA THR A 11 -13.15 11.09 -1.85
C THR A 11 -12.98 10.09 -2.99
N TYR A 12 -11.75 9.76 -3.36
CA TYR A 12 -11.49 8.97 -4.58
C TYR A 12 -11.39 7.46 -4.35
N GLN A 13 -10.79 7.05 -3.23
CA GLN A 13 -10.51 5.65 -2.94
C GLN A 13 -11.63 5.06 -2.08
N GLU A 14 -12.44 4.22 -2.70
CA GLU A 14 -13.37 3.35 -1.98
C GLU A 14 -12.60 2.24 -1.24
N ILE A 15 -11.65 1.61 -1.94
CA ILE A 15 -10.70 0.62 -1.44
C ILE A 15 -9.32 1.01 -1.96
N GLY A 16 -8.31 1.00 -1.09
CA GLY A 16 -6.94 1.40 -1.44
C GLY A 16 -6.02 1.48 -0.22
N GLY A 17 -4.74 1.17 -0.43
CA GLY A 17 -3.75 1.12 0.66
C GLY A 17 -3.56 2.44 1.40
N ILE A 18 -3.60 3.57 0.67
CA ILE A 18 -3.46 4.91 1.27
C ILE A 18 -4.68 5.24 2.14
N ALA A 19 -5.90 5.04 1.61
CA ALA A 19 -7.11 5.27 2.38
C ALA A 19 -7.22 4.34 3.61
N ARG A 20 -6.78 3.08 3.50
CA ARG A 20 -6.67 2.16 4.65
C ARG A 20 -5.69 2.71 5.69
N CYS A 21 -4.49 3.08 5.26
CA CYS A 21 -3.45 3.61 6.13
C CYS A 21 -3.94 4.80 6.96
N PHE A 22 -4.51 5.82 6.32
CA PHE A 22 -5.02 6.98 7.05
C PHE A 22 -6.22 6.63 7.93
N SER A 23 -7.14 5.76 7.48
CA SER A 23 -8.28 5.34 8.30
C SER A 23 -7.82 4.64 9.59
N GLU A 24 -6.83 3.75 9.48
CA GLU A 24 -6.25 3.03 10.61
C GLU A 24 -5.51 3.96 11.57
N LEU A 25 -4.65 4.85 11.04
CA LEU A 25 -3.95 5.84 11.84
C LEU A 25 -4.94 6.75 12.60
N ILE A 26 -5.94 7.30 11.91
CA ILE A 26 -7.00 8.12 12.51
C ILE A 26 -7.74 7.31 13.59
N GLY A 27 -8.07 6.05 13.31
CA GLY A 27 -8.72 5.14 14.24
C GLY A 27 -7.93 4.96 15.54
N GLN A 28 -6.63 4.70 15.44
CA GLN A 28 -5.75 4.52 16.60
C GLN A 28 -5.56 5.82 17.39
N MET A 29 -5.40 6.95 16.70
CA MET A 29 -5.31 8.27 17.34
C MET A 29 -6.60 8.59 18.11
N GLU A 30 -7.77 8.37 17.52
CA GLU A 30 -9.06 8.65 18.15
C GLU A 30 -9.45 7.69 19.27
N LYS A 31 -8.96 6.43 19.22
CA LYS A 31 -9.07 5.49 20.34
C LYS A 31 -8.27 5.96 21.54
N ARG A 32 -7.08 6.53 21.30
CA ARG A 32 -6.15 6.92 22.37
C ARG A 32 -6.40 8.31 22.94
N VAL A 33 -6.69 9.29 22.08
CA VAL A 33 -7.03 10.66 22.47
C VAL A 33 -8.30 11.08 21.73
N PRO A 34 -9.48 10.78 22.31
CA PRO A 34 -10.73 11.10 21.65
C PRO A 34 -10.88 12.58 21.31
N GLY A 35 -11.21 12.88 20.04
CA GLY A 35 -11.37 14.25 19.57
C GLY A 35 -10.05 14.92 19.16
N SER A 36 -8.98 14.15 18.97
CA SER A 36 -7.71 14.61 18.41
C SER A 36 -7.75 14.84 16.90
N CYS A 37 -8.65 14.18 16.18
CA CYS A 37 -8.77 14.28 14.73
C CYS A 37 -9.99 15.10 14.28
N ARG A 38 -9.90 15.74 13.12
CA ARG A 38 -10.98 16.46 12.42
C ARG A 38 -10.95 16.07 10.95
N MET A 39 -12.13 15.89 10.36
CA MET A 39 -12.28 15.60 8.93
C MET A 39 -12.64 16.88 8.18
N GLY A 40 -11.85 17.23 7.16
CA GLY A 40 -12.11 18.36 6.27
C GLY A 40 -13.26 18.12 5.28
N PHE A 41 -14.00 17.02 5.39
CA PHE A 41 -14.98 16.59 4.40
C PHE A 41 -16.20 15.95 5.05
N LYS A 42 -17.25 15.76 4.26
CA LYS A 42 -18.51 15.15 4.70
C LYS A 42 -18.85 13.89 3.92
N PHE A 43 -18.45 13.81 2.65
CA PHE A 43 -18.87 12.74 1.76
C PHE A 43 -17.72 11.78 1.47
N THR A 44 -17.92 10.49 1.67
CA THR A 44 -16.90 9.48 1.37
C THR A 44 -17.53 8.12 1.13
N ASN A 45 -16.94 7.37 0.20
CA ASN A 45 -17.28 5.98 -0.04
C ASN A 45 -16.14 5.06 0.42
N THR A 46 -15.13 5.57 1.14
CA THR A 46 -14.02 4.76 1.67
C THR A 46 -14.55 3.78 2.71
N LEU A 47 -14.44 2.49 2.40
CA LEU A 47 -15.01 1.41 3.21
C LEU A 47 -14.43 1.38 4.64
N TYR A 48 -13.12 1.55 4.77
CA TYR A 48 -12.41 1.47 6.05
C TYR A 48 -12.89 2.47 7.10
N LEU A 49 -13.34 3.66 6.68
CA LEU A 49 -13.91 4.65 7.60
C LEU A 49 -15.22 4.16 8.23
N TYR A 50 -16.02 3.37 7.51
CA TYR A 50 -17.25 2.78 8.02
C TYR A 50 -16.96 1.57 8.90
N GLU A 51 -16.07 0.68 8.48
CA GLU A 51 -15.69 -0.52 9.23
C GLU A 51 -15.09 -0.19 10.61
N LEU A 52 -14.30 0.89 10.69
CA LEU A 52 -13.70 1.37 11.94
C LEU A 52 -14.66 2.24 12.79
N GLY A 53 -15.91 2.45 12.35
CA GLY A 53 -16.88 3.32 13.04
C GLY A 53 -16.54 4.82 12.99
N LEU A 54 -15.56 5.22 12.18
CA LEU A 54 -15.12 6.61 12.04
C LEU A 54 -16.14 7.46 11.27
N ALA A 55 -16.85 6.87 10.31
CA ALA A 55 -17.90 7.54 9.59
C ALA A 55 -19.01 8.05 10.53
N GLU A 56 -19.49 7.22 11.46
CA GLU A 56 -20.47 7.65 12.46
C GLU A 56 -19.88 8.72 13.38
N ARG A 57 -18.67 8.48 13.91
CA ARG A 57 -17.97 9.40 14.81
C ARG A 57 -17.82 10.82 14.25
N PHE A 58 -17.47 10.94 12.97
CA PHE A 58 -17.30 12.22 12.30
C PHE A 58 -18.55 12.67 11.52
N GLY A 59 -19.63 11.89 11.60
CA GLY A 59 -20.87 12.11 10.86
C GLY A 59 -20.69 12.13 9.34
N LEU A 60 -19.79 11.32 8.78
CA LEU A 60 -19.56 11.22 7.34
C LEU A 60 -20.74 10.51 6.66
N CYS A 61 -20.96 10.82 5.39
CA CYS A 61 -22.07 10.28 4.60
C CYS A 61 -21.55 9.63 3.33
N HIS A 62 -22.18 8.52 2.95
CA HIS A 62 -21.98 7.94 1.63
C HIS A 62 -22.57 8.88 0.57
N TYR A 63 -21.90 9.03 -0.56
CA TYR A 63 -22.45 9.79 -1.67
C TYR A 63 -23.00 8.88 -2.77
N PRO A 64 -24.16 9.21 -3.35
CA PRO A 64 -24.83 8.36 -4.31
C PRO A 64 -24.03 8.28 -5.63
N PHE A 65 -24.27 7.21 -6.39
CA PHE A 65 -23.67 7.01 -7.71
C PHE A 65 -22.13 6.95 -7.68
N GLY A 66 -21.55 6.41 -6.61
CA GLY A 66 -20.11 6.30 -6.38
C GLY A 66 -19.29 5.73 -7.54
N ASN A 67 -19.88 4.80 -8.30
CA ASN A 67 -19.26 4.16 -9.46
C ASN A 67 -19.16 5.07 -10.70
N HIS A 68 -19.86 6.21 -10.70
CA HIS A 68 -19.86 7.13 -11.83
C HIS A 68 -18.84 8.26 -11.65
N LEU A 69 -18.04 8.49 -12.68
CA LEU A 69 -16.99 9.51 -12.68
C LEU A 69 -17.53 10.93 -12.40
N TRP A 70 -18.70 11.28 -12.94
CA TRP A 70 -19.32 12.59 -12.71
C TRP A 70 -19.68 12.81 -11.24
N ALA A 71 -20.15 11.76 -10.55
CA ALA A 71 -20.51 11.84 -9.14
C ALA A 71 -19.24 12.03 -8.30
N LYS A 72 -18.19 11.25 -8.56
CA LYS A 72 -16.88 11.43 -7.91
C LYS A 72 -16.37 12.87 -8.08
N GLN A 73 -16.45 13.43 -9.28
CA GLN A 73 -16.02 14.82 -9.54
C GLN A 73 -16.89 15.85 -8.80
N LEU A 74 -18.20 15.67 -8.75
CA LEU A 74 -19.11 16.54 -8.02
C LEU A 74 -18.80 16.54 -6.52
N PHE A 75 -18.73 15.36 -5.91
CA PHE A 75 -18.47 15.23 -4.47
C PHE A 75 -17.04 15.64 -4.10
N PHE A 76 -16.08 15.48 -5.01
CA PHE A 76 -14.75 16.08 -4.85
C PHE A 76 -14.81 17.60 -4.77
N ARG A 77 -15.57 18.27 -5.64
CA ARG A 77 -15.72 19.73 -5.57
C ARG A 77 -16.43 20.17 -4.29
N ILE A 78 -17.42 19.42 -3.83
CA ILE A 78 -18.15 19.69 -2.58
C ILE A 78 -17.21 19.53 -1.38
N ASN A 79 -16.52 18.40 -1.27
CA ASN A 79 -15.57 18.16 -0.18
C ASN A 79 -14.42 19.17 -0.20
N ARG A 80 -13.92 19.57 -1.38
CA ARG A 80 -12.92 20.63 -1.50
C ARG A 80 -13.43 21.95 -0.94
N PHE A 81 -14.67 22.32 -1.25
CA PHE A 81 -15.27 23.52 -0.68
C PHE A 81 -15.38 23.43 0.86
N LEU A 82 -15.83 22.30 1.40
CA LEU A 82 -15.91 22.07 2.85
C LEU A 82 -14.54 22.11 3.53
N PHE A 83 -13.53 21.51 2.90
CA PHE A 83 -12.16 21.50 3.38
C PHE A 83 -11.59 22.92 3.40
N HIS A 84 -11.79 23.69 2.34
CA HIS A 84 -11.37 25.09 2.30
C HIS A 84 -12.02 25.92 3.41
N GLN A 85 -13.30 25.67 3.72
CA GLN A 85 -13.94 26.29 4.87
C GLN A 85 -13.33 25.84 6.20
N ALA A 86 -13.02 24.55 6.37
CA ALA A 86 -12.41 24.02 7.58
C ALA A 86 -11.01 24.64 7.81
N VAL A 87 -10.19 24.74 6.76
CA VAL A 87 -8.88 25.38 6.82
C VAL A 87 -9.01 26.85 7.21
N ARG A 88 -9.93 27.60 6.60
CA ARG A 88 -10.17 29.03 6.92
C ARG A 88 -10.72 29.26 8.31
N ARG A 89 -11.52 28.34 8.85
CA ARG A 89 -11.99 28.39 10.25
C ARG A 89 -10.84 28.25 11.24
N ASN A 90 -9.72 27.64 10.82
CA ASN A 90 -8.47 27.53 11.57
C ASN A 90 -8.62 26.88 12.97
N ASP A 91 -9.66 26.05 13.17
CA ASP A 91 -9.88 25.27 14.41
C ASP A 91 -9.13 23.93 14.37
N PHE A 92 -7.81 24.03 14.21
CA PHE A 92 -6.89 22.91 14.26
C PHE A 92 -5.50 23.39 14.66
N ASP A 93 -4.67 22.45 15.08
CA ASP A 93 -3.29 22.68 15.48
C ASP A 93 -2.32 22.33 14.34
N LEU A 94 -2.62 21.29 13.56
CA LEU A 94 -1.84 20.84 12.41
C LEU A 94 -2.75 20.30 11.31
N LEU A 95 -2.39 20.53 10.05
CA LEU A 95 -3.07 19.99 8.87
C LEU A 95 -2.23 18.85 8.28
N HIS A 96 -2.79 17.64 8.14
CA HIS A 96 -2.13 16.54 7.44
C HIS A 96 -2.84 16.25 6.12
N LEU A 97 -2.12 16.49 5.03
CA LEU A 97 -2.52 16.18 3.67
C LEU A 97 -2.31 14.69 3.39
N THR A 98 -3.39 14.01 3.04
CA THR A 98 -3.41 12.60 2.66
C THR A 98 -2.91 12.36 1.23
N PHE A 99 -2.83 13.43 0.43
CA PHE A 99 -2.26 13.41 -0.92
C PHE A 99 -1.63 14.78 -1.27
N TYR A 100 -1.69 15.18 -2.54
CA TYR A 100 -1.07 16.41 -3.05
C TYR A 100 -2.14 17.37 -3.60
N PRO A 101 -2.91 18.07 -2.74
CA PRO A 101 -3.96 19.00 -3.17
C PRO A 101 -3.38 20.27 -3.83
N ALA A 102 -4.26 21.20 -4.19
CA ALA A 102 -3.86 22.45 -4.85
C ALA A 102 -2.92 23.30 -3.95
N PRO A 103 -1.85 23.91 -4.53
CA PRO A 103 -0.90 24.76 -3.80
C PRO A 103 -1.52 25.88 -2.96
N GLU A 104 -2.67 26.41 -3.38
CA GLU A 104 -3.40 27.48 -2.68
C GLU A 104 -3.72 27.17 -1.21
N ILE A 105 -3.81 25.88 -0.84
CA ILE A 105 -4.01 25.47 0.56
C ILE A 105 -2.91 26.01 1.47
N ARG A 106 -1.66 26.13 1.00
CA ARG A 106 -0.54 26.62 1.81
C ARG A 106 -0.73 28.05 2.27
N GLU A 107 -1.36 28.88 1.45
CA GLU A 107 -1.60 30.31 1.73
C GLU A 107 -2.83 30.52 2.63
N MET A 108 -3.67 29.50 2.80
CA MET A 108 -4.91 29.59 3.56
C MET A 108 -4.74 29.45 5.08
N THR A 109 -3.59 28.99 5.55
CA THR A 109 -3.30 28.85 6.98
C THR A 109 -1.82 29.06 7.29
N ALA A 110 -1.54 29.61 8.47
CA ALA A 110 -0.20 29.69 9.04
C ALA A 110 0.13 28.49 9.95
N LYS A 111 -0.81 27.56 10.14
CA LYS A 111 -0.61 26.34 10.95
C LYS A 111 0.35 25.38 10.23
N PRO A 112 1.11 24.56 10.98
CA PRO A 112 1.95 23.52 10.42
C PRO A 112 1.20 22.59 9.46
N ILE A 113 1.82 22.26 8.33
CA ILE A 113 1.30 21.32 7.34
C ILE A 113 2.22 20.10 7.25
N ALA A 114 1.63 18.92 7.38
CA ALA A 114 2.24 17.64 7.12
C ALA A 114 1.77 17.04 5.78
N VAL A 115 2.64 16.30 5.11
CA VAL A 115 2.31 15.48 3.94
C VAL A 115 2.93 14.09 4.08
N THR A 116 2.27 13.04 3.61
CA THR A 116 2.88 11.70 3.50
C THR A 116 3.27 11.40 2.06
N VAL A 117 4.53 11.02 1.85
CA VAL A 117 5.06 10.51 0.60
C VAL A 117 5.16 8.98 0.70
N HIS A 118 4.20 8.30 0.07
CA HIS A 118 4.12 6.84 0.10
C HIS A 118 5.21 6.16 -0.73
N ASP A 119 5.58 6.73 -1.87
CA ASP A 119 6.62 6.20 -2.74
C ASP A 119 7.21 7.29 -3.67
N MET A 120 8.33 6.97 -4.33
CA MET A 120 9.00 7.79 -5.34
C MET A 120 9.01 7.12 -6.73
N THR A 121 8.07 6.19 -6.98
CA THR A 121 8.11 5.31 -8.16
C THR A 121 8.09 6.10 -9.48
N PRO A 122 7.18 7.08 -9.66
CA PRO A 122 7.13 7.86 -10.91
C PRO A 122 8.31 8.81 -11.10
N GLU A 123 8.99 9.22 -10.02
CA GLU A 123 10.23 9.99 -10.10
C GLU A 123 11.44 9.12 -10.47
N ILE A 124 11.44 7.84 -10.06
CA ILE A 124 12.52 6.88 -10.35
C ILE A 124 12.36 6.28 -11.75
N TYR A 125 11.13 5.99 -12.17
CA TYR A 125 10.80 5.39 -13.48
C TYR A 125 9.89 6.28 -14.32
N PRO A 126 10.29 7.52 -14.66
CA PRO A 126 9.42 8.47 -15.36
C PRO A 126 8.89 7.93 -16.70
N GLU A 127 9.63 7.06 -17.38
CA GLU A 127 9.25 6.39 -18.62
C GLU A 127 8.03 5.46 -18.46
N LEU A 128 7.80 4.93 -17.26
CA LEU A 128 6.65 4.08 -16.93
C LEU A 128 5.40 4.90 -16.55
N PHE A 129 5.56 6.22 -16.37
CA PHE A 129 4.50 7.14 -15.94
C PHE A 129 4.48 8.46 -16.73
N PRO A 130 4.29 8.41 -18.07
CA PRO A 130 4.36 9.59 -18.93
C PRO A 130 3.34 10.69 -18.56
N ASP A 131 2.19 10.30 -17.98
CA ASP A 131 1.13 11.23 -17.56
C ASP A 131 1.26 11.72 -16.10
N ALA A 132 2.27 11.27 -15.36
CA ALA A 132 2.43 11.61 -13.94
C ALA A 132 3.04 13.00 -13.69
N GLY A 133 3.39 13.76 -14.73
CA GLY A 133 4.07 15.05 -14.57
C GLY A 133 3.34 16.04 -13.65
N LYS A 134 2.01 16.11 -13.71
CA LYS A 134 1.21 16.94 -12.78
C LYS A 134 1.31 16.47 -11.34
N TRP A 135 1.31 15.16 -11.13
CA TRP A 135 1.39 14.56 -9.80
C TRP A 135 2.79 14.69 -9.19
N ILE A 136 3.84 14.47 -10.00
CA ILE A 136 5.24 14.70 -9.60
C ILE A 136 5.45 16.18 -9.22
N ALA A 137 4.93 17.11 -10.01
CA ALA A 137 5.01 18.54 -9.71
C ALA A 137 4.28 18.90 -8.40
N ALA A 138 3.10 18.33 -8.16
CA ALA A 138 2.33 18.54 -6.94
C ALA A 138 3.05 17.93 -5.71
N LYS A 139 3.58 16.71 -5.81
CA LYS A 139 4.40 16.08 -4.77
C LYS A 139 5.60 16.95 -4.46
N LYS A 140 6.36 17.35 -5.49
CA LYS A 140 7.53 18.23 -5.34
C LYS A 140 7.15 19.52 -4.62
N PHE A 141 6.07 20.19 -5.04
CA PHE A 141 5.59 21.39 -4.37
C PHE A 141 5.37 21.15 -2.88
N TRP A 142 4.59 20.14 -2.50
CA TRP A 142 4.31 19.88 -1.09
C TRP A 142 5.53 19.46 -0.28
N CYS A 143 6.45 18.71 -0.88
CA CYS A 143 7.72 18.37 -0.23
C CYS A 143 8.58 19.60 0.08
N HIS A 144 8.47 20.70 -0.68
CA HIS A 144 9.23 21.93 -0.40
C HIS A 144 8.51 22.89 0.55
N HIS A 145 7.17 22.82 0.60
CA HIS A 145 6.34 23.81 1.32
C HIS A 145 5.70 23.28 2.60
N ALA A 146 5.70 21.97 2.82
CA ALA A 146 5.28 21.37 4.08
C ALA A 146 6.30 21.60 5.19
N ASP A 147 5.81 21.65 6.42
CA ASP A 147 6.61 21.75 7.62
C ASP A 147 7.09 20.36 8.07
N LEU A 148 6.28 19.33 7.80
CA LEU A 148 6.60 17.92 8.06
C LEU A 148 6.35 17.04 6.84
N ILE A 149 7.23 16.06 6.63
CA ILE A 149 7.09 15.06 5.57
C ILE A 149 7.20 13.68 6.20
N PHE A 150 6.20 12.84 5.98
CA PHE A 150 6.21 11.44 6.39
C PHE A 150 6.53 10.53 5.22
N THR A 151 7.21 9.43 5.48
CA THR A 151 7.53 8.38 4.51
C THR A 151 7.28 7.01 5.12
N ASP A 152 6.79 6.08 4.31
CA ASP A 152 6.41 4.75 4.81
C ASP A 152 7.62 3.85 5.09
N SER A 153 8.79 4.16 4.51
CA SER A 153 10.04 3.42 4.68
C SER A 153 11.26 4.33 4.70
N ALA A 154 12.35 3.88 5.33
CA ALA A 154 13.63 4.56 5.29
C ALA A 154 14.19 4.60 3.86
N HIS A 155 13.92 3.58 3.05
CA HIS A 155 14.25 3.59 1.62
C HIS A 155 13.58 4.76 0.88
N THR A 156 12.26 4.94 1.06
CA THR A 156 11.54 6.07 0.44
C THR A 156 12.05 7.41 0.96
N LYS A 157 12.39 7.53 2.26
CA LYS A 157 13.05 8.72 2.82
C LYS A 157 14.38 9.02 2.10
N MET A 158 15.22 8.00 1.90
CA MET A 158 16.50 8.15 1.23
C MET A 158 16.32 8.60 -0.22
N ASP A 159 15.38 8.00 -0.96
CA ASP A 159 15.10 8.39 -2.34
C ASP A 159 14.53 9.79 -2.44
N LEU A 160 13.61 10.17 -1.55
CA LEU A 160 13.08 11.53 -1.48
C LEU A 160 14.21 12.55 -1.33
N LEU A 161 15.13 12.34 -0.38
CA LEU A 161 16.26 13.25 -0.14
C LEU A 161 17.30 13.21 -1.27
N ARG A 162 17.44 12.09 -1.98
CA ARG A 162 18.31 11.98 -3.16
C ARG A 162 17.74 12.75 -4.36
N ILE A 163 16.43 12.67 -4.56
CA ILE A 163 15.73 13.28 -5.71
C ILE A 163 15.45 14.77 -5.46
N PHE A 164 15.19 15.15 -4.21
CA PHE A 164 14.97 16.54 -3.75
C PHE A 164 16.02 16.91 -2.68
N PRO A 165 17.29 17.13 -3.07
CA PRO A 165 18.41 17.33 -2.13
C PRO A 165 18.36 18.66 -1.35
N ASP A 166 17.50 19.58 -1.77
CA ASP A 166 17.25 20.86 -1.11
C ASP A 166 16.24 20.76 0.05
N ILE A 167 15.61 19.61 0.25
CA ILE A 167 14.74 19.35 1.40
C ILE A 167 15.59 19.06 2.64
N PRO A 168 15.40 19.79 3.76
CA PRO A 168 16.11 19.52 5.00
C PRO A 168 15.78 18.12 5.56
N PRO A 169 16.77 17.24 5.81
CA PRO A 169 16.53 15.87 6.28
C PRO A 169 15.76 15.75 7.60
N GLU A 170 15.83 16.77 8.44
CA GLU A 170 15.12 16.88 9.72
C GLU A 170 13.61 17.03 9.57
N LYS A 171 13.12 17.51 8.42
CA LYS A 171 11.68 17.58 8.12
C LYS A 171 11.10 16.23 7.70
N VAL A 172 11.95 15.30 7.27
CA VAL A 172 11.53 14.03 6.70
C VAL A 172 11.57 12.96 7.78
N HIS A 173 10.42 12.53 8.24
CA HIS A 173 10.27 11.48 9.23
C HIS A 173 9.80 10.19 8.54
N ARG A 174 10.45 9.08 8.86
CA ARG A 174 9.88 7.77 8.53
C ARG A 174 8.85 7.46 9.61
N VAL A 175 7.67 6.98 9.21
CA VAL A 175 6.68 6.33 10.08
C VAL A 175 6.26 5.06 9.37
N TYR A 176 6.55 3.92 9.95
CA TYR A 176 6.16 2.65 9.33
C TYR A 176 4.64 2.54 9.29
N ILE A 177 4.11 1.99 8.20
CA ILE A 177 2.71 1.56 8.15
C ILE A 177 2.60 0.10 8.63
N SER A 178 1.38 -0.37 8.80
CA SER A 178 1.11 -1.77 9.14
C SER A 178 0.28 -2.43 8.04
N GLY A 179 0.11 -3.74 8.17
CA GLY A 179 -0.76 -4.55 7.35
C GLY A 179 -1.22 -5.77 8.14
N GLY A 180 -1.78 -6.74 7.45
CA GLY A 180 -2.27 -7.97 8.05
C GLY A 180 -3.79 -8.11 7.98
N PHE A 181 -4.23 -9.35 8.11
CA PHE A 181 -5.63 -9.71 8.24
C PHE A 181 -5.99 -9.94 9.69
N THR A 182 -7.22 -9.62 10.07
CA THR A 182 -7.76 -10.08 11.35
C THR A 182 -8.00 -11.58 11.28
N SER A 183 -7.76 -12.29 12.39
CA SER A 183 -7.87 -13.75 12.47
C SER A 183 -9.28 -14.29 12.15
N GLU A 184 -10.29 -13.43 12.23
CA GLU A 184 -11.71 -13.75 12.08
C GLU A 184 -12.19 -13.80 10.62
N LEU A 185 -11.36 -13.38 9.65
CA LEU A 185 -11.72 -13.43 8.24
C LEU A 185 -11.73 -14.88 7.72
N ASN A 186 -12.95 -15.43 7.60
CA ASN A 186 -13.21 -16.74 7.01
C ASN A 186 -14.16 -16.61 5.81
N ALA A 187 -13.79 -17.25 4.72
CA ALA A 187 -14.59 -17.38 3.52
C ALA A 187 -14.36 -18.78 2.93
N GLU A 188 -15.41 -19.41 2.42
CA GLU A 188 -15.24 -20.63 1.64
C GLU A 188 -14.76 -20.23 0.23
N LEU A 189 -13.60 -20.75 -0.17
CA LEU A 189 -13.02 -20.47 -1.48
C LEU A 189 -12.37 -21.74 -2.02
N GLU A 190 -12.83 -22.21 -3.16
CA GLU A 190 -12.16 -23.27 -3.89
C GLU A 190 -10.86 -22.75 -4.52
N VAL A 191 -9.76 -23.42 -4.19
CA VAL A 191 -8.41 -23.13 -4.68
C VAL A 191 -7.69 -24.43 -5.04
N PRO A 192 -6.70 -24.38 -5.94
CA PRO A 192 -5.82 -25.51 -6.19
C PRO A 192 -5.10 -25.97 -4.93
N GLU A 193 -4.72 -27.25 -4.87
CA GLU A 193 -4.01 -27.84 -3.73
C GLU A 193 -2.66 -27.17 -3.44
N SER A 194 -1.95 -26.73 -4.49
CA SER A 194 -0.67 -26.06 -4.37
C SER A 194 -0.57 -24.90 -5.35
N TYR A 195 -0.30 -23.70 -4.83
CA TYR A 195 -0.16 -22.51 -5.65
C TYR A 195 0.77 -21.47 -5.03
N LEU A 196 1.43 -20.70 -5.89
CA LEU A 196 2.03 -19.43 -5.52
C LEU A 196 0.97 -18.33 -5.58
N LEU A 197 1.05 -17.37 -4.68
CA LEU A 197 0.19 -16.19 -4.67
C LEU A 197 0.96 -14.97 -5.17
N TYR A 198 0.35 -14.23 -6.09
CA TYR A 198 0.78 -12.90 -6.51
C TYR A 198 -0.34 -11.90 -6.20
N VAL A 199 -0.01 -10.79 -5.53
CA VAL A 199 -1.02 -9.79 -5.13
C VAL A 199 -0.66 -8.41 -5.67
N GLY A 200 -1.64 -7.76 -6.31
CA GLY A 200 -1.53 -6.37 -6.75
C GLY A 200 -1.64 -6.19 -8.28
N GLY A 201 -1.35 -4.98 -8.72
CA GLY A 201 -1.24 -4.67 -10.15
C GLY A 201 -0.07 -5.40 -10.80
N ARG A 202 -0.18 -5.73 -12.09
CA ARG A 202 0.82 -6.49 -12.86
C ARG A 202 1.65 -5.66 -13.83
N GLN A 203 1.41 -4.35 -13.87
CA GLN A 203 1.99 -3.45 -14.85
C GLN A 203 3.43 -3.06 -14.48
N ASN A 204 4.28 -2.87 -15.49
CA ASN A 204 5.53 -2.12 -15.39
C ASN A 204 6.48 -2.64 -14.29
N TYR A 205 6.81 -1.79 -13.33
CA TYR A 205 7.72 -2.03 -12.21
C TYR A 205 7.29 -3.18 -11.28
N LYS A 206 6.05 -3.67 -11.40
CA LYS A 206 5.56 -4.85 -10.66
C LYS A 206 6.10 -6.18 -11.20
N ASN A 207 6.85 -6.13 -12.31
CA ASN A 207 7.68 -7.20 -12.86
C ASN A 207 6.96 -8.54 -13.11
N PHE A 208 5.66 -8.50 -13.44
CA PHE A 208 4.85 -9.70 -13.58
C PHE A 208 5.29 -10.58 -14.76
N LEU A 209 5.40 -10.02 -15.96
CA LEU A 209 5.75 -10.79 -17.15
C LEU A 209 7.15 -11.42 -17.07
N PRO A 210 8.22 -10.70 -16.67
CA PRO A 210 9.53 -11.33 -16.51
C PRO A 210 9.53 -12.44 -15.47
N MET A 211 8.84 -12.25 -14.34
CA MET A 211 8.66 -13.30 -13.33
C MET A 211 7.91 -14.51 -13.89
N LEU A 212 6.77 -14.29 -14.56
CA LEU A 212 5.97 -15.37 -15.14
C LEU A 212 6.79 -16.17 -16.16
N SER A 213 7.53 -15.48 -17.05
CA SER A 213 8.40 -16.12 -18.03
C SER A 213 9.50 -16.96 -17.36
N ALA A 214 10.11 -16.46 -16.28
CA ALA A 214 11.11 -17.21 -15.51
C ALA A 214 10.50 -18.46 -14.84
N LEU A 215 9.23 -18.45 -14.45
CA LEU A 215 8.60 -19.59 -13.78
C LEU A 215 8.02 -20.66 -14.70
N ILE A 216 7.98 -20.45 -16.02
CA ILE A 216 7.47 -21.46 -16.97
C ILE A 216 8.15 -22.84 -16.77
N PRO A 217 9.50 -22.95 -16.70
CA PRO A 217 10.16 -24.23 -16.44
C PRO A 217 9.79 -24.85 -15.10
N VAL A 218 9.52 -24.04 -14.08
CA VAL A 218 9.09 -24.52 -12.75
C VAL A 218 7.69 -25.12 -12.84
N PHE A 219 6.75 -24.46 -13.51
CA PHE A 219 5.40 -25.03 -13.71
C PHE A 219 5.40 -26.31 -14.55
N HIS A 220 6.35 -26.49 -15.47
CA HIS A 220 6.49 -27.76 -16.18
C HIS A 220 7.10 -28.88 -15.32
N GLU A 221 7.96 -28.56 -14.36
CA GLU A 221 8.50 -29.55 -13.41
C GLU A 221 7.50 -29.92 -12.31
N TYR A 222 6.75 -28.95 -11.80
CA TYR A 222 5.74 -29.15 -10.75
C TYR A 222 4.34 -29.10 -11.37
N GLU A 223 3.88 -30.22 -11.94
CA GLU A 223 2.64 -30.27 -12.73
C GLU A 223 1.39 -29.76 -11.99
N ASN A 224 1.31 -29.97 -10.67
CA ASN A 224 0.20 -29.54 -9.81
C ASN A 224 0.33 -28.11 -9.27
N LEU A 225 1.44 -27.41 -9.53
CA LEU A 225 1.64 -26.04 -9.06
C LEU A 225 0.86 -25.05 -9.93
N HIS A 226 0.11 -24.16 -9.27
CA HIS A 226 -0.61 -23.08 -9.90
C HIS A 226 -0.03 -21.71 -9.51
N LEU A 227 -0.41 -20.66 -10.23
CA LEU A 227 -0.20 -19.27 -9.82
C LEU A 227 -1.57 -18.59 -9.73
N ILE A 228 -1.90 -18.07 -8.56
CA ILE A 228 -3.09 -17.23 -8.39
C ILE A 228 -2.66 -15.76 -8.33
N CYS A 229 -3.17 -14.97 -9.27
CA CYS A 229 -2.99 -13.53 -9.32
C CYS A 229 -4.23 -12.84 -8.74
N ALA A 230 -4.09 -12.21 -7.57
CA ALA A 230 -5.14 -11.47 -6.91
C ALA A 230 -5.00 -9.96 -7.16
N GLY A 231 -5.99 -9.37 -7.83
CA GLY A 231 -5.98 -7.96 -8.23
C GLY A 231 -5.30 -7.70 -9.58
N GLY A 232 -5.16 -6.42 -9.96
CA GLY A 232 -4.56 -6.03 -11.25
C GLY A 232 -5.48 -6.14 -12.47
N GLY A 233 -6.74 -6.53 -12.28
CA GLY A 233 -7.73 -6.69 -13.35
C GLY A 233 -7.51 -7.96 -14.19
N ILE A 234 -8.34 -8.15 -15.21
CA ILE A 234 -8.22 -9.29 -16.14
C ILE A 234 -6.84 -9.32 -16.81
N PHE A 235 -6.38 -10.50 -17.22
CA PHE A 235 -5.13 -10.61 -17.97
C PHE A 235 -5.20 -9.81 -19.28
N THR A 236 -4.13 -9.08 -19.57
CA THR A 236 -3.92 -8.42 -20.86
C THR A 236 -3.69 -9.45 -21.97
N GLU A 237 -3.85 -9.05 -23.24
CA GLU A 237 -3.60 -9.97 -24.36
C GLU A 237 -2.15 -10.50 -24.39
N LYS A 238 -1.18 -9.65 -24.02
CA LYS A 238 0.22 -10.06 -23.89
C LYS A 238 0.42 -11.11 -22.80
N GLU A 239 -0.21 -10.93 -21.64
CA GLU A 239 -0.17 -11.92 -20.55
C GLU A 239 -0.82 -13.24 -20.98
N LYS A 240 -2.01 -13.18 -21.60
CA LYS A 240 -2.70 -14.38 -22.12
C LYS A 240 -1.88 -15.11 -23.18
N GLU A 241 -1.19 -14.40 -24.05
CA GLU A 241 -0.34 -15.00 -25.08
C GLU A 241 0.82 -15.79 -24.46
N VAL A 242 1.53 -15.22 -23.48
CA VAL A 242 2.60 -15.92 -22.75
C VAL A 242 2.06 -17.17 -22.05
N ILE A 243 0.94 -17.03 -21.33
CA ILE A 243 0.29 -18.14 -20.61
C ILE A 243 -0.11 -19.26 -21.57
N ARG A 244 -0.74 -18.92 -22.69
CA ARG A 244 -1.23 -19.88 -23.69
C ARG A 244 -0.07 -20.58 -24.40
N ASN A 245 0.96 -19.84 -24.82
CA ASN A 245 2.12 -20.40 -25.51
C ASN A 245 2.92 -21.35 -24.62
N ALA A 246 2.88 -21.15 -23.30
CA ALA A 246 3.45 -22.06 -22.32
C ALA A 246 2.54 -23.27 -21.97
N GLY A 247 1.31 -23.32 -22.49
CA GLY A 247 0.35 -24.37 -22.12
C GLY A 247 -0.09 -24.31 -20.65
N LEU A 248 -0.18 -23.10 -20.07
CA LEU A 248 -0.46 -22.87 -18.65
C LEU A 248 -1.84 -22.23 -18.39
N THR A 249 -2.74 -22.21 -19.38
CA THR A 249 -4.04 -21.50 -19.31
C THR A 249 -4.86 -21.85 -18.06
N GLU A 250 -4.93 -23.13 -17.69
CA GLU A 250 -5.70 -23.58 -16.51
C GLU A 250 -4.93 -23.42 -15.19
N ARG A 251 -3.63 -23.10 -15.26
CA ARG A 251 -2.73 -23.06 -14.10
C ARG A 251 -2.39 -21.65 -13.62
N ILE A 252 -2.53 -20.65 -14.48
CA ILE A 252 -2.31 -19.24 -14.14
C ILE A 252 -3.68 -18.55 -14.06
N ILE A 253 -4.15 -18.32 -12.84
CA ILE A 253 -5.53 -17.97 -12.54
C ILE A 253 -5.60 -16.51 -12.06
N GLN A 254 -6.46 -15.71 -12.66
CA GLN A 254 -6.79 -14.37 -12.18
C GLN A 254 -7.99 -14.43 -11.24
N LYS A 255 -7.89 -13.85 -10.04
CA LYS A 255 -9.03 -13.65 -9.12
C LYS A 255 -9.18 -12.18 -8.72
N ASN A 256 -10.42 -11.70 -8.70
CA ASN A 256 -10.78 -10.42 -8.08
C ASN A 256 -11.63 -10.76 -6.85
N LEU A 257 -11.11 -10.45 -5.67
CA LEU A 257 -11.65 -10.95 -4.40
C LEU A 257 -11.88 -9.79 -3.44
N ASN A 258 -12.84 -9.98 -2.53
CA ASN A 258 -12.95 -9.16 -1.33
C ASN A 258 -11.85 -9.54 -0.32
N GLU A 259 -11.73 -8.77 0.75
CA GLU A 259 -10.67 -8.95 1.76
C GLU A 259 -10.72 -10.32 2.43
N ALA A 260 -11.93 -10.82 2.75
CA ALA A 260 -12.10 -12.12 3.40
C ALA A 260 -11.61 -13.28 2.52
N ALA A 261 -11.96 -13.28 1.23
CA ALA A 261 -11.50 -14.30 0.29
C ALA A 261 -10.00 -14.13 -0.06
N LEU A 262 -9.49 -12.90 -0.07
CA LEU A 262 -8.06 -12.66 -0.23
C LEU A 262 -7.26 -13.24 0.96
N ALA A 263 -7.72 -13.02 2.19
CA ALA A 263 -7.09 -13.60 3.39
C ALA A 263 -7.01 -15.15 3.31
N GLN A 264 -8.02 -15.78 2.71
CA GLN A 264 -8.01 -17.24 2.51
C GLN A 264 -6.98 -17.69 1.47
N LEU A 265 -6.75 -16.89 0.41
CA LEU A 265 -5.65 -17.15 -0.50
C LEU A 265 -4.30 -17.10 0.22
N TYR A 266 -4.09 -16.10 1.07
CA TYR A 266 -2.84 -16.00 1.83
C TYR A 266 -2.64 -17.18 2.78
N LYS A 267 -3.69 -17.64 3.47
CA LYS A 267 -3.63 -18.76 4.43
C LYS A 267 -3.29 -20.12 3.79
N GLN A 268 -3.60 -20.31 2.50
CA GLN A 268 -3.50 -21.61 1.83
C GLN A 268 -2.42 -21.67 0.74
N ALA A 269 -1.82 -20.54 0.36
CA ALA A 269 -0.76 -20.51 -0.63
C ALA A 269 0.51 -21.22 -0.13
N ALA A 270 1.32 -21.74 -1.06
CA ALA A 270 2.62 -22.31 -0.74
C ALA A 270 3.65 -21.22 -0.40
N ALA A 271 3.59 -20.08 -1.11
CA ALA A 271 4.35 -18.87 -0.83
C ALA A 271 3.71 -17.67 -1.54
N LEU A 272 3.94 -16.46 -1.01
CA LEU A 272 3.75 -15.21 -1.75
C LEU A 272 4.98 -14.98 -2.64
N ILE A 273 4.80 -14.66 -3.92
CA ILE A 273 5.87 -14.16 -4.79
C ILE A 273 5.64 -12.68 -5.11
N TYR A 274 6.60 -11.84 -4.75
CA TYR A 274 6.51 -10.39 -4.93
C TYR A 274 7.75 -9.85 -5.67
N PRO A 275 7.73 -9.84 -7.02
CA PRO A 275 8.90 -9.57 -7.85
C PRO A 275 9.12 -8.10 -8.18
N SER A 276 8.40 -7.17 -7.53
CA SER A 276 8.46 -5.74 -7.84
C SER A 276 9.89 -5.20 -7.85
N LEU A 277 10.21 -4.37 -8.82
CA LEU A 277 11.49 -3.66 -8.91
C LEU A 277 11.57 -2.51 -7.89
N TYR A 278 10.41 -1.96 -7.51
CA TYR A 278 10.32 -0.87 -6.54
C TYR A 278 8.95 -0.87 -5.83
N GLU A 279 8.96 -0.55 -4.54
CA GLU A 279 7.76 -0.29 -3.75
C GLU A 279 8.05 0.74 -2.66
N GLY A 280 7.04 1.49 -2.23
CA GLY A 280 7.16 2.39 -1.08
C GLY A 280 7.32 1.66 0.27
N PHE A 281 6.70 0.49 0.40
CA PHE A 281 6.70 -0.30 1.65
C PHE A 281 6.50 -1.81 1.43
N GLY A 282 5.41 -2.21 0.77
CA GLY A 282 5.09 -3.63 0.55
C GLY A 282 4.15 -4.24 1.59
N ILE A 283 2.94 -3.67 1.73
CA ILE A 283 1.87 -4.20 2.61
C ILE A 283 1.62 -5.72 2.44
N PRO A 284 1.64 -6.29 1.21
CA PRO A 284 1.48 -7.74 1.01
C PRO A 284 2.44 -8.62 1.82
N ILE A 285 3.63 -8.10 2.17
CA ILE A 285 4.60 -8.80 3.02
C ILE A 285 4.01 -9.03 4.42
N LEU A 286 3.44 -7.99 5.02
CA LEU A 286 2.85 -8.08 6.37
C LEU A 286 1.55 -8.89 6.36
N GLU A 287 0.77 -8.81 5.27
CA GLU A 287 -0.38 -9.68 5.03
C GLU A 287 0.02 -11.15 5.01
N ALA A 288 1.07 -11.52 4.27
CA ALA A 288 1.60 -12.87 4.25
C ALA A 288 2.11 -13.33 5.62
N PHE A 289 2.89 -12.51 6.32
CA PHE A 289 3.34 -12.84 7.68
C PHE A 289 2.17 -13.06 8.63
N SER A 290 1.12 -12.24 8.56
CA SER A 290 -0.07 -12.42 9.42
C SER A 290 -0.84 -13.72 9.16
N CYS A 291 -0.63 -14.33 8.00
CA CYS A 291 -1.22 -15.61 7.60
C CYS A 291 -0.26 -16.80 7.75
N GLY A 292 0.96 -16.59 8.26
CA GLY A 292 1.98 -17.65 8.32
C GLY A 292 2.42 -18.13 6.94
N LEU A 293 2.41 -17.25 5.94
CA LEU A 293 2.81 -17.54 4.56
C LEU A 293 4.27 -17.12 4.32
N PRO A 294 5.18 -18.01 3.90
CA PRO A 294 6.53 -17.60 3.51
C PRO A 294 6.49 -16.69 2.28
N VAL A 295 7.42 -15.74 2.22
CA VAL A 295 7.49 -14.73 1.16
C VAL A 295 8.76 -14.87 0.34
N LEU A 296 8.61 -14.82 -0.98
CA LEU A 296 9.67 -14.72 -1.97
C LEU A 296 9.67 -13.29 -2.49
N LEU A 297 10.74 -12.55 -2.24
CA LEU A 297 10.80 -11.12 -2.54
C LEU A 297 11.97 -10.82 -3.48
N SER A 298 11.81 -9.81 -4.33
CA SER A 298 13.00 -9.20 -4.94
C SER A 298 13.92 -8.62 -3.84
N ASP A 299 15.22 -8.57 -4.10
CA ASP A 299 16.20 -7.94 -3.20
C ASP A 299 16.25 -6.39 -3.32
N ARG A 300 15.22 -5.80 -3.95
CA ARG A 300 15.18 -4.38 -4.33
C ARG A 300 14.40 -3.52 -3.32
N SER A 301 14.63 -2.22 -3.41
CA SER A 301 13.84 -1.19 -2.74
C SER A 301 13.71 -1.38 -1.22
N CYS A 302 12.51 -1.19 -0.66
CA CYS A 302 12.23 -1.35 0.77
C CYS A 302 12.11 -2.81 1.24
N PHE A 303 12.15 -3.82 0.37
CA PHE A 303 11.89 -5.21 0.78
C PHE A 303 12.90 -5.78 1.78
N PRO A 304 14.22 -5.52 1.67
CA PRO A 304 15.18 -5.88 2.72
C PRO A 304 14.91 -5.15 4.04
N GLU A 305 14.43 -3.91 3.97
CA GLU A 305 14.03 -3.13 5.15
C GLU A 305 12.80 -3.75 5.82
N ILE A 306 11.76 -4.12 5.08
CA ILE A 306 10.50 -4.58 5.67
C ILE A 306 10.56 -6.04 6.10
N ALA A 307 11.08 -6.94 5.25
CA ALA A 307 11.09 -8.36 5.56
C ALA A 307 12.34 -8.84 6.32
N GLY A 308 13.45 -8.08 6.30
CA GLY A 308 14.67 -8.44 7.04
C GLY A 308 15.21 -9.82 6.66
N ASN A 309 15.30 -10.75 7.62
CA ASN A 309 15.74 -12.13 7.38
C ASN A 309 14.58 -13.14 7.29
N ALA A 310 13.34 -12.65 7.20
CA ALA A 310 12.10 -13.43 7.16
C ALA A 310 11.59 -13.73 5.74
N ALA A 311 12.38 -13.40 4.72
CA ALA A 311 12.08 -13.66 3.31
C ALA A 311 13.18 -14.49 2.65
N LEU A 312 12.80 -15.18 1.57
CA LEU A 312 13.75 -15.70 0.60
C LEU A 312 13.87 -14.70 -0.55
N TYR A 313 15.05 -14.10 -0.69
CA TYR A 313 15.29 -13.07 -1.70
C TYR A 313 15.76 -13.66 -3.03
N PHE A 314 15.42 -12.96 -4.12
CA PHE A 314 15.94 -13.23 -5.46
C PHE A 314 16.26 -11.92 -6.20
N ASP A 315 17.14 -12.00 -7.19
CA ASP A 315 17.36 -10.91 -8.14
C ASP A 315 16.20 -10.90 -9.17
N PRO A 316 15.36 -9.85 -9.22
CA PRO A 316 14.18 -9.82 -10.08
C PRO A 316 14.50 -9.73 -11.57
N GLU A 317 15.76 -9.46 -11.93
CA GLU A 317 16.23 -9.36 -13.31
C GLU A 317 16.95 -10.65 -13.76
N ASN A 318 17.10 -11.62 -12.86
CA ASN A 318 17.76 -12.90 -13.12
C ASN A 318 16.75 -14.06 -13.04
N ALA A 319 16.39 -14.62 -14.19
CA ALA A 319 15.44 -15.73 -14.28
C ALA A 319 15.85 -16.94 -13.42
N GLY A 320 17.13 -17.33 -13.46
CA GLY A 320 17.64 -18.44 -12.65
C GLY A 320 17.56 -18.19 -11.14
N SER A 321 17.69 -16.93 -10.70
CA SER A 321 17.51 -16.56 -9.30
C SER A 321 16.04 -16.71 -8.86
N ILE A 322 15.09 -16.29 -9.70
CA ILE A 322 13.65 -16.42 -9.45
C ILE A 322 13.27 -17.90 -9.38
N GLU A 323 13.69 -18.69 -10.38
CA GLU A 323 13.48 -20.14 -10.41
C GLU A 323 14.05 -20.83 -9.17
N GLY A 324 15.30 -20.52 -8.82
CA GLY A 324 15.98 -21.09 -7.66
C GLY A 324 15.23 -20.81 -6.36
N ALA A 325 14.74 -19.58 -6.15
CA ALA A 325 13.97 -19.24 -4.96
C ALA A 325 12.66 -20.05 -4.86
N VAL A 326 11.93 -20.19 -5.97
CA VAL A 326 10.69 -21.00 -5.99
C VAL A 326 11.00 -22.49 -5.79
N ARG A 327 12.01 -23.05 -6.46
CA ARG A 327 12.36 -24.47 -6.27
C ARG A 327 12.71 -24.78 -4.82
N ARG A 328 13.50 -23.93 -4.19
CA ARG A 328 13.87 -24.07 -2.78
C ARG A 328 12.66 -24.02 -1.86
N ILE A 329 11.75 -23.06 -2.05
CA ILE A 329 10.58 -22.96 -1.16
C ILE A 329 9.62 -24.13 -1.31
N LEU A 330 9.55 -24.76 -2.49
CA LEU A 330 8.74 -25.95 -2.73
C LEU A 330 9.41 -27.20 -2.13
N ALA A 331 10.73 -27.34 -2.29
CA ALA A 331 11.47 -28.54 -1.91
C ALA A 331 11.94 -28.60 -0.44
N GLU A 332 12.04 -27.47 0.27
CA GLU A 332 12.59 -27.38 1.63
C GLU A 332 11.51 -27.00 2.67
N PRO A 333 10.77 -27.96 3.28
CA PRO A 333 9.78 -27.68 4.31
C PRO A 333 10.34 -26.97 5.54
N GLU A 334 11.57 -27.29 5.95
CA GLU A 334 12.25 -26.68 7.10
C GLU A 334 12.53 -25.20 6.84
N LEU A 335 12.90 -24.84 5.61
CA LEU A 335 13.07 -23.44 5.22
C LEU A 335 11.74 -22.68 5.31
N ARG A 336 10.63 -23.27 4.85
CA ARG A 336 9.30 -22.65 4.98
C ARG A 336 8.97 -22.38 6.43
N GLN A 337 9.09 -23.38 7.31
CA GLN A 337 8.80 -23.24 8.73
C GLN A 337 9.67 -22.16 9.40
N GLU A 338 10.96 -22.12 9.06
CA GLU A 338 11.87 -21.10 9.59
C GLU A 338 11.50 -19.69 9.11
N LEU A 339 11.16 -19.51 7.83
CA LEU A 339 10.72 -18.21 7.31
C LEU A 339 9.40 -17.75 7.94
N VAL A 340 8.45 -18.66 8.16
CA VAL A 340 7.20 -18.36 8.87
C VAL A 340 7.48 -17.89 10.30
N ARG A 341 8.31 -18.62 11.05
CA ARG A 341 8.68 -18.24 12.42
C ARG A 341 9.36 -16.87 12.47
N ARG A 342 10.23 -16.56 11.49
CA ARG A 342 10.85 -15.24 11.37
C ARG A 342 9.85 -14.16 10.97
N GLY A 343 8.91 -14.47 10.09
CA GLY A 343 7.80 -13.60 9.70
C GLY A 343 6.94 -13.19 10.89
N ASP A 344 6.57 -14.16 11.74
CA ASP A 344 5.81 -13.91 12.98
C ASP A 344 6.56 -13.00 13.94
N LEU A 345 7.88 -13.17 14.06
CA LEU A 345 8.72 -12.28 14.87
C LEU A 345 8.81 -10.89 14.25
N ARG A 346 8.99 -10.81 12.92
CA ARG A 346 9.14 -9.56 12.19
C ARG A 346 7.85 -8.74 12.18
N LEU A 347 6.70 -9.39 12.08
CA LEU A 347 5.39 -8.73 12.08
C LEU A 347 5.16 -7.89 13.34
N LYS A 348 5.71 -8.29 14.49
CA LYS A 348 5.59 -7.55 15.77
C LYS A 348 6.22 -6.15 15.72
N ASP A 349 7.12 -5.90 14.78
CA ASP A 349 7.72 -4.58 14.60
C ASP A 349 6.74 -3.57 13.99
N PHE A 350 5.64 -4.06 13.38
CA PHE A 350 4.65 -3.28 12.64
C PHE A 350 3.28 -3.41 13.30
N SER A 351 2.73 -2.29 13.77
CA SER A 351 1.34 -2.21 14.21
C SER A 351 0.83 -0.80 14.03
N TRP A 352 -0.45 -0.68 13.67
CA TRP A 352 -1.08 0.64 13.52
C TRP A 352 -1.01 1.48 14.79
N GLU A 353 -1.06 0.84 15.97
CA GLU A 353 -0.90 1.54 17.25
C GLU A 353 0.48 2.19 17.37
N LYS A 354 1.56 1.42 17.09
CA LYS A 354 2.93 1.96 17.11
C LYS A 354 3.12 3.08 16.10
N SER A 355 2.59 2.91 14.89
CA SER A 355 2.63 3.93 13.83
C SER A 355 1.93 5.22 14.25
N ALA A 356 0.72 5.11 14.80
CA ALA A 356 -0.03 6.25 15.30
C ALA A 356 0.68 6.96 16.45
N LEU A 357 1.31 6.21 17.36
CA LEU A 357 2.09 6.79 18.46
C LEU A 357 3.29 7.59 17.99
N GLU A 358 4.07 7.01 17.07
CA GLU A 358 5.22 7.69 16.48
C GLU A 358 4.78 8.97 15.76
N LEU A 359 3.71 8.88 14.97
CA LEU A 359 3.12 10.00 14.26
C LEU A 359 2.65 11.12 15.20
N MET A 360 1.90 10.76 16.26
CA MET A 360 1.42 11.70 17.28
C MET A 360 2.56 12.38 18.04
N GLU A 361 3.64 11.66 18.34
CA GLU A 361 4.80 12.23 19.03
C GLU A 361 5.51 13.25 18.16
N ILE A 362 5.64 12.98 16.86
CA ILE A 362 6.20 13.93 15.90
C ILE A 362 5.30 15.15 15.76
N TYR A 363 3.97 14.98 15.64
CA TYR A 363 3.06 16.14 15.59
C TYR A 363 3.21 17.08 16.78
N ARG A 364 3.39 16.55 18.00
CA ARG A 364 3.56 17.37 19.21
C ARG A 364 4.78 18.27 19.18
N GLN A 365 5.80 17.94 18.41
CA GLN A 365 7.01 18.76 18.28
C GLN A 365 6.77 20.03 17.44
N TYR A 366 5.68 20.07 16.68
CA TYR A 366 5.35 21.15 15.74
C TYR A 366 4.11 21.96 16.14
N ILE A 367 3.39 21.54 17.19
CA ILE A 367 2.14 22.15 17.66
C ILE A 367 2.36 23.06 18.86
#